data_AF-E4X723-F1
#
_entry.id   AF-E4X723-F1
#
_cell.length_a   1.000
_cell.length_b   1.000
_cell.length_c   1.000
_cell.angle_alpha   90.00
_cell.angle_beta   90.00
_cell.angle_gamma   90.00
#
_symmetry.space_group_name_H-M   'P 1'
#
loop_
_entity.id
_entity.type
_entity.pdbx_description
1 polymer ?
#
loop_
_entity_poly.entity_id
_entity_poly.type
_entity_poly.pdbx_seq_one_letter_code
_entity_poly.pdbx_strand_id
1 'polypeptide(L)'
;MHGHNIISLAIISMNSAEWKILRNLLVSGEINRIAQVLVQVHMSWAGFGIAGSDAQVVHNWTEVLNGLMRAGFELVNSHELPGPKTLMGHGEVFNSSCRYSLTFLRKSLLEKETVKQ
;
A
#
# COMPACT_ATOMS: atom_id res chain seq x y z
N MET A 1 7.17 18.14 27.75
CA MET A 1 7.75 17.03 26.97
C MET A 1 6.73 15.90 26.94
N HIS A 2 5.94 15.79 25.87
CA HIS A 2 5.12 14.58 25.63
C HIS A 2 5.72 13.90 24.41
N GLY A 3 6.46 12.82 24.65
CA GLY A 3 7.06 12.02 23.59
C GLY A 3 5.96 11.42 22.72
N HIS A 4 5.70 12.06 21.58
CA HIS A 4 4.97 11.39 20.50
C HIS A 4 5.90 10.30 19.97
N ASN A 5 5.59 9.04 20.30
CA ASN A 5 6.21 7.87 19.68
C ASN A 5 5.82 7.84 18.20
N ILE A 6 6.56 8.61 17.39
CA ILE A 6 6.50 8.50 15.94
C ILE A 6 7.06 7.14 15.59
N ILE A 7 6.24 6.29 14.98
CA ILE A 7 6.73 5.04 14.42
C ILE A 7 7.49 5.40 13.15
N SER A 8 8.80 5.20 13.16
CA SER A 8 9.69 5.58 12.07
C SER A 8 9.36 4.85 10.76
N LEU A 9 8.93 3.58 10.84
CA LEU A 9 8.59 2.75 9.68
C LEU A 9 7.51 1.72 10.02
N ALA A 10 6.45 1.68 9.21
CA ALA A 10 5.49 0.58 9.20
C ALA A 10 5.68 -0.24 7.91
N ILE A 11 6.03 -1.53 8.04
CA ILE A 11 6.08 -2.48 6.93
C ILE A 11 4.80 -3.31 6.97
N ILE A 12 4.02 -3.25 5.89
CA ILE A 12 2.75 -3.96 5.79
C ILE A 12 2.83 -4.82 4.53
N SER A 13 2.99 -6.13 4.72
CA SER A 13 2.89 -7.11 3.64
C SER A 13 1.47 -7.64 3.59
N MET A 14 0.81 -7.49 2.45
CA MET A 14 -0.61 -7.72 2.31
C MET A 14 -0.94 -8.48 1.03
N ASN A 15 -1.70 -9.55 1.20
CA ASN A 15 -2.38 -10.26 0.14
C ASN A 15 -3.64 -9.50 -0.31
N SER A 16 -4.20 -9.90 -1.45
CA SER A 16 -5.29 -9.21 -2.15
C SER A 16 -6.50 -8.82 -1.28
N ALA A 17 -6.82 -9.61 -0.24
CA ALA A 17 -7.95 -9.38 0.66
C ALA A 17 -7.62 -8.53 1.91
N GLU A 18 -6.34 -8.20 2.12
CA GLU A 18 -5.85 -7.57 3.35
C GLU A 18 -5.85 -6.04 3.30
N TRP A 19 -6.32 -5.43 2.19
CA TRP A 19 -6.51 -3.97 2.07
C TRP A 19 -7.33 -3.37 3.22
N LYS A 20 -8.18 -4.17 3.86
CA LYS A 20 -8.99 -3.78 5.04
C LYS A 20 -8.13 -3.36 6.22
N ILE A 21 -6.94 -3.94 6.38
CA ILE A 21 -6.01 -3.58 7.47
C ILE A 21 -5.56 -2.15 7.29
N LEU A 22 -5.08 -1.80 6.09
CA LEU A 22 -4.65 -0.45 5.78
C LEU A 22 -5.82 0.55 5.79
N ARG A 23 -7.01 0.14 5.34
CA ARG A 23 -8.24 0.93 5.49
C ARG A 23 -8.55 1.22 6.97
N ASN A 24 -8.44 0.22 7.84
CA ASN A 24 -8.70 0.40 9.27
C ASN A 24 -7.70 1.35 9.92
N LEU A 25 -6.42 1.29 9.55
CA LEU A 25 -5.40 2.24 10.03
C LEU A 25 -5.68 3.69 9.61
N LEU A 26 -6.21 3.87 8.40
CA LEU A 26 -6.65 5.18 7.90
C LEU A 26 -7.86 5.69 8.69
N VAL A 27 -8.88 4.85 8.89
CA VAL A 27 -10.12 5.21 9.60
C VAL A 27 -9.87 5.46 11.09
N SER A 28 -9.00 4.67 11.73
CA SER A 28 -8.67 4.84 13.15
C SER A 28 -7.75 6.05 13.42
N GLY A 29 -7.12 6.60 12.38
CA GLY A 29 -6.17 7.70 12.51
C GLY A 29 -4.80 7.29 13.07
N GLU A 30 -4.57 6.01 13.37
CA GLU A 30 -3.27 5.52 13.86
C GLU A 30 -2.15 5.78 12.83
N ILE A 31 -2.50 5.85 11.54
CA ILE A 31 -1.58 6.23 10.45
C ILE A 31 -0.92 7.61 10.67
N ASN A 32 -1.55 8.51 11.44
CA ASN A 32 -1.02 9.85 11.73
C ASN A 32 0.25 9.83 12.58
N ARG A 33 0.51 8.74 13.29
CA ARG A 33 1.74 8.53 14.09
C ARG A 33 2.88 7.92 13.28
N ILE A 34 2.63 7.56 12.02
CA ILE A 34 3.60 6.88 11.17
C ILE A 34 4.28 7.89 10.23
N ALA A 35 5.60 7.82 10.16
CA ALA A 35 6.46 8.64 9.31
C ALA A 35 6.60 8.07 7.89
N GLN A 36 6.82 6.76 7.80
CA GLN A 36 7.02 6.02 6.56
C GLN A 36 6.15 4.75 6.54
N VAL A 37 5.53 4.47 5.41
CA VAL A 37 4.75 3.25 5.18
C VAL A 37 5.33 2.53 3.98
N LEU A 38 5.77 1.29 4.18
CA LEU A 38 6.12 0.36 3.12
C LEU A 38 4.96 -0.62 2.94
N VAL A 39 4.30 -0.56 1.79
CA VAL A 39 3.19 -1.45 1.44
C VAL A 39 3.67 -2.46 0.41
N GLN A 40 3.71 -3.74 0.77
CA GLN A 40 3.89 -4.81 -0.19
C GLN A 40 2.51 -5.36 -0.55
N VAL A 41 2.08 -5.14 -1.79
CA VAL A 41 0.80 -5.61 -2.32
C VAL A 41 1.04 -6.87 -3.12
N HIS A 42 0.37 -7.96 -2.77
CA HIS A 42 0.32 -9.19 -3.55
C HIS A 42 -1.10 -9.39 -4.08
N MET A 43 -1.29 -9.17 -5.37
CA MET A 43 -2.54 -9.41 -6.09
C MET A 43 -2.49 -10.76 -6.77
N SER A 44 -3.39 -11.68 -6.45
CA SER A 44 -3.53 -12.98 -7.10
C SER A 44 -4.83 -13.00 -7.92
N TRP A 45 -4.69 -13.24 -9.22
CA TRP A 45 -5.77 -13.30 -10.20
C TRP A 45 -6.11 -14.76 -10.48
N ALA A 46 -7.41 -15.08 -10.50
CA ALA A 46 -8.00 -16.42 -10.62
C ALA A 46 -7.78 -17.39 -9.43
N GLY A 47 -8.89 -17.76 -8.77
CA GLY A 47 -9.03 -19.05 -8.09
C GLY A 47 -8.84 -19.11 -6.58
N PHE A 48 -8.48 -18.02 -5.88
CA PHE A 48 -8.26 -18.10 -4.43
C PHE A 48 -9.01 -17.03 -3.65
N GLY A 49 -10.15 -17.41 -3.04
CA GLY A 49 -10.69 -16.88 -1.78
C GLY A 49 -10.99 -15.39 -1.61
N ILE A 50 -10.74 -14.55 -2.62
CA ILE A 50 -10.98 -13.11 -2.55
C ILE A 50 -12.43 -12.87 -2.95
N ALA A 51 -13.26 -12.43 -2.01
CA ALA A 51 -14.62 -12.04 -2.30
C ALA A 51 -14.61 -10.78 -3.19
N GLY A 52 -15.08 -10.91 -4.42
CA GLY A 52 -15.24 -9.82 -5.40
C GLY A 52 -14.58 -10.12 -6.74
N SER A 53 -15.02 -9.41 -7.78
CA SER A 53 -14.38 -9.43 -9.10
C SER A 53 -12.99 -8.80 -9.06
N ASP A 54 -12.13 -9.14 -10.02
CA ASP A 54 -10.80 -8.54 -10.18
C ASP A 54 -10.87 -7.01 -10.16
N ALA A 55 -11.88 -6.43 -10.82
CA ALA A 55 -12.14 -4.98 -10.82
C ALA A 55 -12.43 -4.42 -9.41
N GLN A 56 -13.17 -5.15 -8.57
CA GLN A 56 -13.43 -4.73 -7.18
C GLN A 56 -12.15 -4.79 -6.34
N VAL A 57 -11.28 -5.76 -6.57
CA VAL A 57 -9.98 -5.86 -5.88
C VAL A 57 -9.10 -4.67 -6.25
N VAL A 58 -8.96 -4.36 -7.54
CA VAL A 58 -8.22 -3.18 -8.02
C VAL A 58 -8.80 -1.91 -7.39
N HIS A 59 -10.12 -1.73 -7.47
CA HIS A 59 -10.79 -0.54 -6.92
C HIS A 59 -10.54 -0.38 -5.42
N ASN A 60 -10.64 -1.46 -4.64
CA ASN A 60 -10.39 -1.40 -3.20
C ASN A 60 -8.95 -0.99 -2.87
N TRP A 61 -7.97 -1.50 -3.61
CA TRP A 61 -6.57 -1.10 -3.46
C TRP A 61 -6.36 0.36 -3.85
N THR A 62 -6.91 0.80 -4.99
CA THR A 62 -6.85 2.20 -5.41
C THR A 62 -7.42 3.14 -4.35
N GLU A 63 -8.58 2.82 -3.76
CA GLU A 63 -9.19 3.64 -2.72
C GLU A 63 -8.32 3.78 -1.46
N VAL A 64 -7.70 2.69 -1.04
CA VAL A 64 -6.86 2.67 0.16
C VAL A 64 -5.54 3.43 -0.08
N LEU A 65 -4.91 3.25 -1.25
CA LEU A 65 -3.69 3.98 -1.62
C LEU A 65 -3.98 5.49 -1.79
N ASN A 66 -5.14 5.84 -2.38
CA ASN A 66 -5.61 7.23 -2.41
C ASN A 66 -5.86 7.79 -0.99
N GLY A 67 -6.35 6.95 -0.07
CA GLY A 67 -6.48 7.28 1.33
C GLY A 67 -5.15 7.67 1.98
N LEU A 68 -4.06 6.97 1.70
CA LEU A 68 -2.72 7.34 2.18
C LEU A 68 -2.30 8.71 1.65
N MET A 69 -2.52 8.99 0.36
CA MET A 69 -2.19 10.29 -0.22
C MET A 69 -2.99 11.43 0.44
N ARG A 70 -4.28 11.21 0.71
CA ARG A 70 -5.13 12.16 1.46
C ARG A 70 -4.69 12.34 2.91
N ALA A 71 -4.09 11.32 3.53
CA ALA A 71 -3.53 11.39 4.88
C ALA A 71 -2.16 12.10 4.96
N GLY A 72 -1.68 12.69 3.87
CA GLY A 72 -0.44 13.46 3.82
C GLY A 72 0.81 12.65 3.51
N PHE A 73 0.65 11.45 2.94
CA PHE A 73 1.76 10.68 2.40
C PHE A 73 1.99 10.95 0.91
N GLU A 74 3.21 10.71 0.47
CA GLU A 74 3.66 10.79 -0.91
C GLU A 74 4.35 9.49 -1.30
N LEU A 75 4.04 8.96 -2.49
CA LEU A 75 4.68 7.78 -3.03
C LEU A 75 6.06 8.18 -3.56
N VAL A 76 7.12 7.74 -2.89
CA VAL A 76 8.51 8.07 -3.27
C VAL A 76 9.21 6.93 -4.02
N ASN A 77 8.69 5.71 -3.91
CA ASN A 77 9.22 4.57 -4.65
C ASN A 77 8.12 3.55 -4.95
N SER A 78 8.12 3.01 -6.16
CA SER A 78 7.33 1.85 -6.54
C SER A 78 8.18 0.89 -7.35
N HIS A 79 8.27 -0.35 -6.94
CA HIS A 79 8.93 -1.39 -7.74
C HIS A 79 8.09 -2.67 -7.76
N GLU A 80 8.08 -3.32 -8.92
CA GLU A 80 7.51 -4.65 -9.10
C GLU A 80 8.44 -5.68 -8.45
N LEU A 81 7.86 -6.62 -7.70
CA LEU A 81 8.59 -7.73 -7.11
C LEU A 81 8.49 -8.96 -8.02
N PRO A 82 9.50 -9.86 -8.03
CA PRO A 82 9.47 -11.07 -8.85
C PRO A 82 8.24 -11.96 -8.59
N GLY A 83 7.62 -12.48 -9.66
CA GLY A 83 6.45 -13.35 -9.59
C GLY A 83 5.85 -13.70 -10.97
N PRO A 84 4.88 -14.64 -11.04
CA PRO A 84 4.21 -15.03 -12.28
C PRO A 84 3.36 -13.88 -12.83
N LYS A 85 3.85 -13.23 -13.90
CA LYS A 85 3.34 -11.95 -14.41
C LYS A 85 2.05 -12.12 -15.21
N THR A 86 0.97 -11.47 -14.80
CA THR A 86 -0.13 -11.13 -15.72
C THR A 86 -0.86 -9.89 -15.20
N LEU A 87 -0.83 -8.80 -15.97
CA LEU A 87 -1.63 -7.62 -15.68
C LEU A 87 -3.10 -7.97 -15.98
N MET A 88 -3.96 -7.92 -14.96
CA MET A 88 -5.42 -8.10 -15.10
C MET A 88 -5.85 -9.43 -15.76
N GLY A 89 -5.15 -10.54 -15.49
CA GLY A 89 -5.63 -11.87 -15.89
C GLY A 89 -5.83 -12.08 -17.40
N HIS A 90 -5.34 -11.21 -18.28
CA HIS A 90 -5.44 -11.39 -19.72
C HIS A 90 -4.34 -12.34 -20.21
N GLY A 91 -4.62 -13.62 -20.01
CA GLY A 91 -3.83 -14.76 -20.43
C GLY A 91 -4.31 -15.96 -19.64
N GLU A 92 -4.57 -17.08 -20.31
CA GLU A 92 -5.12 -18.33 -19.77
C GLU A 92 -4.17 -19.05 -18.80
N VAL A 93 -3.54 -18.31 -17.87
CA VAL A 93 -2.57 -18.81 -16.92
C VAL A 93 -3.26 -18.87 -15.56
N PHE A 94 -3.59 -20.08 -15.13
CA PHE A 94 -3.98 -20.35 -13.74
C PHE A 94 -2.88 -19.81 -12.80
N ASN A 95 -3.25 -19.10 -11.73
CA ASN A 95 -2.33 -18.60 -10.69
C ASN A 95 -1.43 -17.39 -11.08
N SER A 96 -1.94 -16.50 -11.92
CA SER A 96 -1.30 -15.21 -12.19
C SER A 96 -1.27 -14.32 -10.95
N SER A 97 -0.14 -13.67 -10.66
CA SER A 97 -0.07 -12.70 -9.56
C SER A 97 0.82 -11.50 -9.86
N CYS A 98 0.46 -10.35 -9.33
CA CYS A 98 1.29 -9.15 -9.38
C CYS A 98 1.73 -8.80 -7.96
N ARG A 99 3.02 -8.54 -7.78
CA ARG A 99 3.57 -8.09 -6.51
C ARG A 99 4.20 -6.72 -6.67
N TYR A 100 3.84 -5.79 -5.81
CA TYR A 100 4.39 -4.45 -5.80
C TYR A 100 4.88 -4.11 -4.40
N SER A 101 5.97 -3.36 -4.34
CA SER A 101 6.48 -2.74 -3.12
C SER A 101 6.39 -1.23 -3.30
N LEU A 102 5.57 -0.59 -2.48
CA LEU A 102 5.26 0.83 -2.54
C LEU A 102 5.75 1.50 -1.27
N THR A 103 6.63 2.49 -1.41
CA THR A 103 7.16 3.25 -0.28
C THR A 103 6.51 4.62 -0.25
N PHE A 104 5.84 4.91 0.85
CA PHE A 104 5.22 6.19 1.13
C PHE A 104 5.95 6.92 2.26
N LEU A 105 6.21 8.20 2.06
CA LEU A 105 6.77 9.09 3.09
C LEU A 105 5.80 10.22 3.41
N ARG A 106 5.77 10.64 4.67
CA ARG A 106 4.96 11.80 5.06
C ARG A 106 5.57 13.08 4.46
N LYS A 107 4.74 13.90 3.80
CA LYS A 107 5.15 15.16 3.15
C LYS A 107 5.90 16.10 4.08
N SER A 108 5.42 16.23 5.32
CA SER A 108 6.05 17.07 6.34
C SER A 108 7.49 16.64 6.73
N LEU A 109 7.94 15.45 6.31
CA LEU A 109 9.32 15.00 6.48
C LEU A 109 10.16 15.32 5.26
N LEU A 110 9.61 15.19 4.05
CA LEU A 110 10.26 15.56 2.80
C LEU A 110 10.62 17.06 2.78
N GLU A 111 9.70 17.91 3.22
CA GLU A 111 9.91 19.37 3.28
C GLU A 111 11.04 19.76 4.24
N LYS A 112 11.31 18.96 5.29
CA LYS A 112 12.39 19.23 6.25
C LYS A 112 13.77 18.85 5.71
N GLU A 113 13.83 17.95 4.72
CA GLU A 113 15.08 17.58 4.06
C GLU A 113 15.45 18.58 2.97
N THR A 114 14.47 19.17 2.27
CA THR A 114 14.72 20.17 1.22
C THR A 114 15.21 21.51 1.75
N VAL A 115 14.83 21.90 2.97
CA VAL A 115 15.24 23.18 3.58
C VAL A 115 16.64 23.12 4.22
N LYS A 116 17.27 21.93 4.24
CA LYS A 116 18.64 21.74 4.76
C LYS A 116 19.73 21.74 3.67
N GLN A 117 19.39 22.05 2.41
CA GLN A 117 20.36 22.22 1.32
C GLN A 117 20.61 23.69 1.01
#